data_AF-A0A6G4U286-F1
#
_entry.id   AF-A0A6G4U286-F1
#
_cell.length_a   1.000
_cell.length_b   1.000
_cell.length_c   1.000
_cell.angle_alpha   90.00
_cell.angle_beta   90.00
_cell.angle_gamma   90.00
#
_symmetry.space_group_name_H-M   'P 1'
#
loop_
_entity.id
_entity.type
_entity.pdbx_description
1 polymer ?
#
loop_
_entity_poly.entity_id
_entity_poly.type
_entity_poly.pdbx_seq_one_letter_code
_entity_poly.pdbx_strand_id
1 'polypeptide(L)' 'MDGRALPVQPGLTGQPPKTYKIPVPDPDGGPPTVLVYRRRPRAHGKVLGLPSGWVYVYDPDADPDDGPKWPWSRRR' A
#
# COMPACT_ATOMS: atom_id res chain seq x y z
N MET A 1 3.73 7.22 11.92
CA MET A 1 4.34 5.86 11.88
C MET A 1 5.39 5.82 12.96
N ASP A 2 5.15 5.11 14.04
CA ASP A 2 5.96 5.13 15.28
C ASP A 2 7.33 4.43 15.13
N GLY A 3 7.98 4.56 13.98
CA GLY A 3 9.24 3.86 13.65
C GLY A 3 9.09 2.35 13.40
N ARG A 4 7.85 1.84 13.34
CA ARG A 4 7.56 0.41 13.13
C ARG A 4 7.77 0.00 11.68
N ALA A 5 8.49 -1.10 11.47
CA ALA A 5 8.64 -1.75 10.17
C ALA A 5 7.60 -2.87 10.02
N LEU A 6 6.92 -2.93 8.87
CA LEU A 6 6.00 -4.02 8.54
C LEU A 6 6.73 -5.00 7.61
N PRO A 7 6.94 -6.27 7.99
CA PRO A 7 7.46 -7.27 7.07
C PRO A 7 6.41 -7.51 5.98
N VAL A 8 6.81 -7.33 4.72
CA VAL A 8 5.94 -7.48 3.56
C VAL A 8 6.49 -8.57 2.67
N GLN A 9 5.62 -9.45 2.21
CA GLN A 9 6.01 -10.47 1.24
C GLN A 9 6.05 -9.83 -0.15
N PRO A 10 7.22 -9.77 -0.83
CA PRO A 10 7.29 -9.28 -2.19
C PRO A 10 6.62 -10.26 -3.16
N GLY A 11 6.14 -9.73 -4.28
CA GLY A 11 5.63 -10.56 -5.38
C GLY A 11 6.75 -11.24 -6.17
N LEU A 12 6.37 -12.01 -7.19
CA LEU A 12 7.29 -12.75 -8.07
C LEU A 12 8.44 -11.90 -8.63
N THR A 13 8.18 -10.61 -8.87
CA THR A 13 9.16 -9.66 -9.42
C THR A 13 10.09 -9.05 -8.36
N GLY A 14 10.06 -9.55 -7.11
CA GLY A 14 10.79 -8.97 -5.98
C GLY A 14 10.27 -7.58 -5.58
N GLN A 15 9.21 -7.12 -6.22
CA GLN A 15 8.71 -5.78 -6.07
C GLN A 15 7.83 -5.67 -4.81
N PRO A 16 8.05 -4.63 -3.98
CA PRO A 16 7.17 -4.30 -2.86
C PRO A 16 5.71 -4.13 -3.32
N PRO A 17 4.68 -4.61 -2.58
CA PRO A 17 3.27 -4.48 -2.97
C PRO A 17 2.84 -3.07 -3.41
N LYS A 18 1.96 -2.98 -4.42
CA LYS A 18 1.50 -1.67 -4.93
C LYS A 18 0.80 -0.81 -3.86
N THR A 19 0.14 -1.47 -2.91
CA THR A 19 -0.64 -0.84 -1.85
C THR A 19 -0.33 -1.51 -0.51
N TYR A 20 -0.20 -0.72 0.55
CA TYR A 20 -0.17 -1.21 1.93
C TYR A 20 -1.35 -0.64 2.72
N LYS A 21 -1.88 -1.46 3.62
CA LYS A 21 -2.98 -1.13 4.53
C LYS A 21 -2.45 -1.25 5.95
N ILE A 22 -2.60 -0.19 6.74
CA ILE A 22 -2.14 -0.14 8.13
C ILE A 22 -3.36 0.09 9.02
N PRO A 23 -3.81 -0.92 9.81
CA PRO A 23 -4.85 -0.69 10.80
C PRO A 23 -4.28 0.17 11.94
N VAL A 24 -4.93 1.30 12.19
CA VAL A 24 -4.65 2.19 13.30
C VAL A 24 -5.75 1.98 14.33
N PRO A 25 -5.42 1.53 15.56
CA PRO A 25 -6.40 1.38 16.63
C PRO A 25 -7.09 2.70 16.91
N ASP A 26 -8.40 2.64 17.15
CA ASP A 26 -9.16 3.78 17.64
C ASP A 26 -8.86 3.99 19.14
N PRO A 27 -8.55 5.22 19.58
CA PRO A 27 -8.21 5.48 20.98
C PRO A 27 -9.37 5.24 21.95
N ASP A 28 -10.62 5.33 21.48
CA ASP A 28 -11.84 5.11 22.28
C ASP A 28 -12.35 3.66 22.19
N GLY A 29 -11.58 2.76 21.56
CA GLY A 29 -11.90 1.33 21.44
C GLY A 29 -12.86 0.99 20.29
N GLY A 30 -13.10 1.93 19.37
CA GLY A 30 -13.85 1.71 18.14
C GLY A 30 -13.13 0.81 17.12
N PRO A 31 -13.79 0.52 15.97
CA PRO A 31 -13.16 -0.23 14.88
C PRO A 31 -11.90 0.50 14.36
N PRO A 32 -10.82 -0.22 14.02
CA PRO A 32 -9.58 0.40 13.59
C PRO A 32 -9.77 1.13 12.26
N THR A 33 -9.18 2.32 12.15
CA THR A 33 -9.10 3.05 10.87
C THR A 33 -7.98 2.47 10.03
N VAL A 34 -8.25 2.12 8.78
CA VAL A 34 -7.23 1.58 7.87
C VAL A 34 -6.63 2.71 7.04
N LEU A 35 -5.35 3.03 7.30
CA LEU A 35 -4.61 3.96 6.44
C LEU A 35 -4.05 3.21 5.24
N VAL A 36 -4.31 3.74 4.05
CA VAL A 36 -3.85 3.15 2.80
C VAL A 36 -2.67 3.95 2.26
N TYR A 37 -1.62 3.25 1.85
CA TYR A 37 -0.43 3.83 1.25
C TYR A 37 -0.17 3.22 -0.12
N ARG A 38 0.12 4.04 -1.12
CA ARG A 38 0.40 3.60 -2.49
C ARG A 38 1.86 3.80 -2.87
N ARG A 39 2.39 2.82 -3.60
CA ARG A 39 3.74 2.86 -4.15
C ARG A 39 3.80 3.87 -5.29
N ARG A 40 4.70 4.84 -5.19
CA ARG A 40 4.96 5.88 -6.20
C ARG A 40 6.44 5.89 -6.59
N PRO A 41 6.78 6.22 -7.85
CA PRO A 41 8.16 6.49 -8.22
C PRO A 41 8.74 7.59 -7.33
N ARG A 42 9.92 7.36 -6.76
CA ARG A 42 10.61 8.37 -5.96
C ARG A 42 11.13 9.51 -6.84
N ALA A 43 11.68 9.14 -7.99
CA ALA A 43 12.21 10.05 -9.01
C ALA A 43 12.32 9.27 -10.32
N HIS A 44 12.47 10.01 -11.42
CA HIS A 44 12.73 9.45 -12.75
C HIS A 44 14.15 9.84 -13.21
N GLY A 45 14.88 8.88 -13.78
CA GLY A 45 16.20 9.13 -14.34
C GLY A 45 16.13 9.98 -15.61
N LYS A 46 17.13 10.85 -15.82
CA LYS A 46 17.11 11.85 -16.92
C LYS A 46 17.21 11.25 -18.33
N VAL A 47 17.89 10.11 -18.49
CA VAL A 47 18.19 9.54 -19.81
C VAL A 47 17.09 8.62 -20.30
N LEU A 48 16.67 7.66 -19.47
CA LEU A 48 15.69 6.63 -19.84
C LEU A 48 14.29 6.87 -19.24
N GLY A 49 14.13 7.88 -18.38
CA GLY A 49 12.85 8.14 -17.69
C GLY A 49 12.44 7.05 -16.69
N LEU A 50 13.31 6.07 -16.40
CA LEU A 50 12.97 4.96 -15.51
C LEU A 50 12.91 5.40 -14.05
N PRO A 51 11.99 4.83 -13.24
CA PRO A 51 11.97 5.06 -11.80
C PRO A 51 13.28 4.67 -11.14
N SER A 52 13.93 5.59 -10.41
CA SER A 52 15.18 5.34 -9.67
C SER A 52 14.95 4.86 -8.24
N GLY A 53 13.72 4.46 -7.92
CA GLY A 53 13.31 3.98 -6.61
C GLY A 53 11.83 4.17 -6.38
N TRP A 54 11.35 3.66 -5.25
CA TRP A 54 9.94 3.69 -4.88
C TRP A 54 9.77 4.24 -3.48
N VAL A 55 8.70 4.99 -3.27
CA VAL A 55 8.25 5.45 -1.96
C VAL A 55 6.78 5.10 -1.79
N TYR A 56 6.32 5.05 -0.55
CA TYR A 56 4.91 4.89 -0.24
C TYR A 56 4.34 6.22 0.22
N VAL A 57 3.25 6.63 -0.41
CA VAL A 57 2.57 7.88 -0.13
C VAL A 57 1.18 7.56 0.41
N TYR A 58 0.80 8.22 1.49
CA TYR A 58 -0.54 8.10 2.07
C TYR A 58 -1.59 8.53 1.05
N ASP A 59 -2.64 7.74 0.90
CA ASP A 59 -3.74 7.98 -0.03
C ASP A 59 -5.06 8.03 0.77
N PRO A 60 -5.54 9.23 1.16
CA PRO A 60 -6.73 9.37 1.99
C PRO A 60 -8.02 8.97 1.27
N ASP A 61 -8.02 9.00 -0.06
CA ASP A 61 -9.18 8.68 -0.90
C ASP A 61 -9.20 7.20 -1.34
N ALA A 62 -8.22 6.41 -0.88
CA ALA A 62 -8.15 5.02 -1.26
C ALA A 62 -9.16 4.18 -0.47
N ASP A 63 -9.98 3.43 -1.22
CA ASP A 63 -10.87 2.44 -0.64
C ASP A 63 -10.06 1.30 0.02
N PRO A 64 -10.19 1.09 1.33
CA PRO A 64 -9.43 0.08 2.06
C PRO A 64 -9.88 -1.34 1.71
N ASP A 65 -10.99 -1.53 1.01
CA ASP A 65 -11.47 -2.81 0.49
C ASP A 65 -11.08 -3.05 -0.98
N ASP A 66 -10.39 -2.09 -1.60
CA ASP A 66 -9.91 -2.24 -2.98
C ASP A 66 -8.85 -3.35 -3.02
N GLY A 67 -9.19 -4.39 -3.78
CA GLY A 67 -8.44 -5.62 -3.91
C GLY A 67 -8.65 -6.20 -5.31
N PRO A 68 -7.88 -7.23 -5.69
CA PRO A 68 -7.99 -7.83 -7.02
C PRO A 68 -9.44 -8.27 -7.30
N LYS A 69 -10.05 -7.72 -8.35
CA LYS A 69 -11.38 -8.10 -8.81
C LYS A 69 -11.28 -9.43 -9.57
N TRP A 70 -11.20 -10.54 -8.86
CA TRP A 70 -11.28 -11.87 -9.48
C TRP A 70 -12.73 -12.20 -9.88
N PRO A 71 -12.96 -12.89 -11.00
CA PRO A 71 -14.31 -13.30 -11.40
C PRO A 71 -14.95 -14.29 -10.42
N TRP A 72 -14.15 -14.90 -9.54
CA TRP A 72 -14.60 -15.79 -8.45
C TRP A 72 -14.56 -15.14 -7.05
N SER A 73 -14.31 -13.82 -6.95
CA SER A 73 -14.26 -13.13 -5.64
C SER A 73 -15.62 -13.06 -4.94
N ARG A 74 -16.72 -13.35 -5.63
CA ARG A 74 -18.04 -13.43 -4.99
C ARG A 74 -18.20 -14.78 -4.32
N ARG A 75 -17.79 -14.88 -3.06
CA ARG A 75 -18.40 -15.82 -2.11
C ARG A 75 -18.52 -15.17 -0.73
N ARG A 76 -19.78 -14.88 -0.40
CA ARG A 76 -20.40 -14.51 0.89
C ARG A 76 -19.86 -13.29 1.61
#